data_AF-A0A961RCA9-F1
#
_entry.id   AF-A0A961RCA9-F1
#
_cell.length_a   1.000
_cell.length_b   1.000
_cell.length_c   1.000
_cell.angle_alpha   90.00
_cell.angle_beta   90.00
_cell.angle_gamma   90.00
#
_symmetry.space_group_name_H-M   'P 1'
#
loop_
_entity.id
_entity.type
_entity.pdbx_description
1 polymer ?
#
loop_
_entity_poly.entity_id
_entity_poly.type
_entity_poly.pdbx_seq_one_letter_code
_entity_poly.pdbx_strand_id
1 'polypeptide(L)'
;MTYLGIDLGTSGLEALLMDAAGQVIGSQAAPLVANHPQIGWSEQDPAARIAASNQALDRLVLDLAKAKVAVRAVPRFRRSPVLSPSPSLLR
;
A
#
# COMPACT_ATOMS: atom_id res chain seq x y z
N MET A 1 -16.43 -4.52 16.81
CA MET A 1 -15.09 -3.93 16.64
C MET A 1 -14.68 -4.13 15.19
N THR A 2 -14.02 -3.17 14.57
CA THR A 2 -13.50 -3.28 13.20
C THR A 2 -11.98 -3.13 13.20
N TYR A 3 -11.32 -3.76 12.24
CA TYR A 3 -9.87 -3.73 12.06
C TYR A 3 -9.54 -3.27 10.65
N LEU A 4 -8.66 -2.27 10.52
CA LEU A 4 -8.11 -1.87 9.23
C LEU A 4 -6.75 -2.53 9.01
N GLY A 5 -6.65 -3.31 7.94
CA GLY A 5 -5.39 -3.76 7.36
C GLY A 5 -4.90 -2.77 6.31
N ILE A 6 -3.59 -2.51 6.31
CA ILE A 6 -2.88 -1.80 5.25
C ILE A 6 -1.72 -2.69 4.81
N ASP A 7 -1.69 -3.07 3.53
CA ASP A 7 -0.57 -3.78 2.92
C ASP A 7 0.11 -2.88 1.88
N LEU A 8 1.36 -2.52 2.16
CA LEU A 8 2.18 -1.69 1.29
C LEU A 8 3.12 -2.59 0.48
N GLY A 9 2.60 -3.04 -0.67
CA GLY A 9 3.32 -3.87 -1.63
C GLY A 9 4.22 -3.08 -2.57
N THR A 10 4.96 -3.80 -3.41
CA THR A 10 5.85 -3.22 -4.43
C THR A 10 5.15 -2.87 -5.74
N SER A 11 3.92 -3.32 -5.97
CA SER A 11 3.12 -2.99 -7.15
C SER A 11 1.94 -2.07 -6.82
N GLY A 12 1.73 -1.78 -5.54
CA GLY A 12 0.59 -1.00 -5.07
C GLY A 12 0.39 -1.13 -3.57
N LEU A 13 -0.61 -0.41 -3.10
CA LEU A 13 -1.07 -0.46 -1.73
C LEU A 13 -2.51 -0.95 -1.68
N GLU A 14 -2.82 -1.76 -0.68
CA GLU A 14 -4.16 -2.24 -0.38
C GLU A 14 -4.58 -1.82 1.03
N ALA A 15 -5.81 -1.34 1.16
CA ALA A 15 -6.48 -1.05 2.42
C ALA A 15 -7.72 -1.95 2.54
N LEU A 16 -7.90 -2.59 3.70
CA LEU A 16 -8.95 -3.56 3.97
C LEU A 16 -9.59 -3.27 5.32
N LEU A 17 -10.91 -3.19 5.40
CA LEU A 17 -11.64 -3.19 6.66
C LEU A 17 -12.29 -4.57 6.88
N MET A 18 -12.11 -5.11 8.09
CA MET A 18 -12.79 -6.35 8.51
C MET A 18 -13.47 -6.19 9.88
N ASP A 19 -14.49 -7.00 10.12
CA ASP A 19 -15.12 -7.11 11.44
C ASP A 19 -14.32 -8.00 12.40
N ALA A 20 -14.84 -8.19 13.61
CA ALA A 20 -14.17 -9.01 14.62
C ALA A 20 -14.19 -10.52 14.36
N ALA A 21 -15.04 -10.99 13.44
CA ALA A 21 -15.06 -12.37 12.98
C ALA A 21 -14.10 -12.60 11.79
N GLY A 22 -13.43 -11.55 11.32
CA GLY A 22 -12.53 -11.59 10.17
C GLY A 22 -13.25 -11.41 8.83
N GLN A 23 -14.53 -11.05 8.82
CA GLN A 23 -15.27 -10.82 7.58
C GLN A 23 -14.93 -9.47 6.99
N VAL A 24 -14.63 -9.47 5.70
CA VAL A 24 -14.30 -8.26 4.93
C VAL A 24 -15.54 -7.40 4.76
N ILE A 25 -15.45 -6.17 5.26
CA ILE A 25 -16.48 -5.14 5.10
C ILE A 25 -16.24 -4.34 3.81
N GLY A 26 -14.97 -4.13 3.44
CA GLY A 26 -14.60 -3.48 2.19
C GLY A 26 -13.09 -3.39 2.02
N SER A 27 -12.63 -3.30 0.77
CA SER A 27 -11.22 -3.09 0.44
C SER A 27 -11.05 -2.17 -0.75
N GLN A 28 -9.92 -1.48 -0.81
CA GLN A 28 -9.52 -0.61 -1.90
C GLN A 28 -8.03 -0.70 -2.14
N ALA A 29 -7.62 -0.50 -3.38
CA ALA A 29 -6.22 -0.52 -3.77
C ALA A 29 -5.84 0.72 -4.59
N ALA A 30 -4.57 1.08 -4.50
CA ALA A 30 -3.94 2.11 -5.32
C ALA A 30 -2.65 1.54 -5.94
N PRO A 31 -2.50 1.61 -7.28
CA PRO A 31 -1.31 1.10 -7.94
C PRO A 31 -0.09 1.96 -7.60
N LEU A 32 1.09 1.35 -7.62
CA LEU A 32 2.36 2.04 -7.44
C LEU A 32 3.34 1.53 -8.50
N VAL A 33 3.92 2.48 -9.24
CA VAL A 33 4.85 2.17 -10.33
C VAL A 33 6.28 2.22 -9.80
N ALA A 34 7.07 1.20 -10.15
CA ALA A 34 8.50 1.20 -9.95
C ALA A 34 9.21 1.80 -11.16
N ASN A 35 10.27 2.54 -10.90
CA ASN A 35 11.21 3.00 -11.90
C ASN A 35 12.38 2.00 -12.02
N HIS A 36 12.84 1.80 -13.25
CA HIS A 36 13.93 0.89 -13.59
C HIS A 36 15.02 1.66 -14.37
N PRO A 37 15.71 2.62 -13.72
CA PRO A 37 16.69 3.47 -14.41
C PRO A 37 17.91 2.69 -14.90
N GLN A 38 18.18 1.53 -14.31
CA GLN A 38 19.30 0.66 -14.65
C GLN A 38 18.87 -0.81 -14.53
N ILE A 39 19.54 -1.69 -15.28
CA ILE A 39 19.29 -3.14 -15.25
C ILE A 39 19.49 -3.66 -13.83
N GLY A 40 18.50 -4.39 -13.32
CA GLY A 40 18.53 -4.99 -11.98
C GLY A 40 18.04 -4.07 -10.84
N TRP A 41 17.70 -2.81 -11.11
CA TRP A 41 17.13 -1.91 -10.11
C TRP A 41 15.62 -1.94 -10.13
N SER A 42 15.02 -1.72 -8.96
CA SER A 42 13.61 -1.40 -8.82
C SER A 42 13.47 -0.34 -7.73
N GLU A 43 13.20 0.89 -8.14
CA GLU A 43 13.06 2.03 -7.24
C GLU A 43 11.62 2.53 -7.23
N GLN A 44 11.18 3.10 -6.11
CA GLN A 44 9.87 3.72 -6.01
C GLN A 44 10.01 5.07 -5.36
N ASP A 45 9.27 6.06 -5.86
CA ASP A 45 9.20 7.38 -5.25
C ASP A 45 8.53 7.27 -3.85
N PRO A 46 9.23 7.68 -2.77
CA PRO A 46 8.65 7.73 -1.44
C PRO A 46 7.38 8.59 -1.35
N ALA A 47 7.29 9.68 -2.11
CA ALA A 47 6.09 10.52 -2.14
C ALA A 47 4.92 9.79 -2.79
N ALA A 48 5.17 9.06 -3.89
CA ALA A 48 4.16 8.22 -4.53
C ALA A 48 3.62 7.12 -3.59
N ARG A 49 4.45 6.55 -2.69
CA ARG A 49 3.99 5.59 -1.67
C ARG A 49 3.00 6.20 -0.69
N ILE A 50 3.26 7.43 -0.25
CA ILE A 50 2.35 8.17 0.64
C ILE A 50 1.05 8.51 -0.10
N ALA A 51 1.15 8.99 -1.34
CA ALA A 51 -0.01 9.32 -2.16
C ALA A 51 -0.91 8.10 -2.41
N ALA A 52 -0.33 6.94 -2.74
CA ALA A 52 -1.07 5.68 -2.92
C ALA A 52 -1.75 5.23 -1.61
N SER A 53 -1.09 5.41 -0.46
CA SER A 53 -1.67 5.15 0.87
C SER A 53 -2.93 5.98 1.09
N ASN A 54 -2.83 7.29 0.91
CA ASN A 54 -3.95 8.21 1.08
C ASN A 54 -5.09 7.88 0.12
N GLN A 55 -4.78 7.66 -1.16
CA GLN A 55 -5.77 7.33 -2.18
C GLN A 55 -6.57 6.06 -1.86
N ALA A 56 -5.92 4.99 -1.41
CA ALA A 56 -6.64 3.75 -1.05
C ALA A 56 -7.53 3.96 0.19
N LEU A 57 -7.04 4.68 1.19
CA LEU A 57 -7.79 4.99 2.40
C LEU A 57 -8.98 5.90 2.12
N ASP A 58 -8.79 6.96 1.33
CA ASP A 58 -9.85 7.90 0.97
C ASP A 58 -10.97 7.19 0.20
N ARG A 59 -10.61 6.33 -0.77
CA ARG A 59 -11.60 5.51 -1.49
C ARG A 59 -12.35 4.57 -0.55
N LEU A 60 -11.64 3.92 0.36
CA LEU A 60 -12.26 3.00 1.31
C LEU A 60 -13.24 3.74 2.23
N VAL A 61 -12.85 4.89 2.76
CA VAL A 61 -13.72 5.73 3.59
C VAL A 61 -14.92 6.22 2.79
N LEU A 62 -14.75 6.66 1.54
CA LEU A 62 -15.86 7.11 0.69
C LEU A 62 -16.87 5.99 0.44
N ASP A 63 -16.42 4.77 0.19
CA ASP A 63 -17.33 3.63 0.00
C ASP A 63 -18.02 3.22 1.29
N LEU A 64 -17.32 3.27 2.43
CA LEU A 64 -17.88 2.95 3.74
C LEU A 64 -18.78 4.05 4.29
N ALA A 65 -18.57 5.32 3.93
CA ALA A 65 -19.44 6.42 4.30
C ALA A 65 -20.83 6.27 3.67
N LYS A 66 -20.89 5.75 2.43
CA LYS A 66 -22.14 5.32 1.80
C LYS A 66 -22.80 4.17 2.59
N ALA A 67 -22.00 3.36 3.30
CA ALA A 67 -22.44 2.20 4.07
C ALA A 67 -22.57 2.43 5.61
N LYS A 68 -22.21 3.60 6.14
CA LYS A 68 -22.22 4.00 7.57
C LYS A 68 -21.35 3.13 8.51
N VAL A 69 -20.07 2.92 8.21
CA VAL A 69 -19.15 2.11 9.07
C VAL A 69 -18.02 2.96 9.70
N ALA A 70 -17.70 2.72 10.97
CA ALA A 70 -16.57 3.36 11.67
C ALA A 70 -15.27 2.52 11.54
N VAL A 71 -14.12 3.21 11.37
CA VAL A 71 -12.82 2.59 11.03
C VAL A 71 -11.70 3.07 11.96
N ARG A 72 -10.80 2.15 12.35
CA ARG A 72 -9.55 2.44 13.08
C ARG A 72 -8.35 1.82 12.36
N ALA A 73 -7.32 2.62 12.06
CA ALA A 73 -6.14 2.25 11.27
C ALA A 73 -4.98 1.64 12.08
N VAL A 74 -4.34 0.57 11.56
CA VAL A 74 -3.04 0.05 12.05
C VAL A 74 -2.10 -0.20 10.84
N PRO A 75 -1.05 0.61 10.64
CA PRO A 75 -0.15 0.44 9.50
C PRO A 75 0.90 -0.65 9.75
N ARG A 76 1.20 -1.49 8.74
CA ARG A 76 2.31 -2.46 8.75
C ARG A 76 3.22 -2.24 7.54
N PHE A 77 4.47 -1.86 7.79
CA PHE A 77 5.47 -1.67 6.75
C PHE A 77 6.29 -2.96 6.56
N ARG A 78 6.23 -3.59 5.39
CA ARG A 78 7.29 -4.54 4.97
C ARG A 78 8.45 -3.72 4.40
N ARG A 79 9.67 -3.99 4.86
CA ARG A 79 10.88 -3.40 4.26
C ARG A 79 11.08 -3.98 2.87
N SER A 80 11.10 -3.14 1.84
CA SER A 80 11.71 -3.49 0.56
C SER A 80 13.23 -3.32 0.71
N PRO A 81 14.06 -4.32 0.39
CA PRO A 81 15.49 -4.09 0.26
C PRO A 81 15.71 -3.21 -0.97
N VAL A 82 16.18 -1.98 -0.75
CA VAL A 82 16.72 -1.15 -1.83
C VAL A 82 18.06 -1.79 -2.20
N LEU A 83 18.08 -2.58 -3.27
CA LEU A 83 19.32 -3.07 -3.86
C LEU A 83 19.77 -2.06 -4.91
N SER A 84 20.68 -1.17 -4.52
CA SER A 84 21.58 -0.55 -5.50
C SER A 84 22.58 -1.63 -5.94
N PRO A 85 22.83 -1.86 -7.23
CA PRO A 85 23.86 -2.77 -7.68
C PRO A 85 25.20 -2.25 -7.22
N SER A 86 26.07 -3.21 -6.95
CA SER A 86 27.48 -2.94 -6.76
C SER A 86 28.05 -2.34 -8.05
N PRO A 87 28.90 -1.29 -7.98
CA PRO A 87 29.60 -0.71 -9.14
C PRO A 87 30.38 -1.75 -9.98
N SER A 88 30.64 -2.93 -9.40
CA SER A 88 31.34 -4.06 -10.01
C SER A 88 30.60 -4.76 -11.15
N LEU A 89 29.29 -4.51 -11.34
CA LEU A 89 28.46 -5.16 -12.38
C LEU A 89 28.22 -4.30 -13.62
N LEU A 90 28.76 -3.07 -13.67
CA LEU A 90 28.81 -2.24 -14.87
C LEU A 90 30.11 -2.55 -15.63
N ARG A 91 30.12 -3.65 -16.38
CA ARG A 91 31.15 -3.97 -17.38
C ARG A 91 30.49 -4.28 -18.72
#